data_AF-B9N829-F1
#
_entry.id   AF-B9N829-F1
#
_cell.length_a   1.000
_cell.length_b   1.000
_cell.length_c   1.000
_cell.angle_alpha   90.00
_cell.angle_beta   90.00
_cell.angle_gamma   90.00
#
_symmetry.space_group_name_H-M   'P 1'
#
loop_
_entity.id
_entity.type
_entity.pdbx_description
1 polymer ?
#
loop_
_entity_poly.entity_id
_entity_poly.type
_entity_poly.pdbx_seq_one_letter_code
_entity_poly.pdbx_strand_id
1 'polypeptide(L)'
;MNPSITRHFILLISSLLLVFTTCDAFCFLRTSVDLKITNQLGSGLDLAIHCKSKDEDLGVHVVPFDGYYTLSFCSNAWGTTQYFCGMTWSGKLHWFDFFIARRDSFRCGKCTWRILPRGPCMTYNIGELREYKCYHWNGDQVF
;
A
#
# COMPACT_ATOMS: atom_id res chain seq x y z
N MET A 1 40.31 28.44 -10.97
CA MET A 1 39.67 27.29 -10.28
C MET A 1 40.65 26.13 -10.23
N ASN A 2 40.82 25.47 -9.08
CA ASN A 2 41.81 24.40 -8.91
C ASN A 2 41.30 23.10 -9.58
N PRO A 3 42.04 22.50 -10.53
CA PRO A 3 41.59 21.31 -11.27
C PRO A 3 41.32 20.11 -10.35
N SER A 4 42.00 20.04 -9.19
CA SER A 4 41.69 19.06 -8.15
C SER A 4 40.28 19.27 -7.59
N ILE A 5 39.92 20.51 -7.26
CA ILE A 5 38.60 20.85 -6.72
C ILE A 5 37.50 20.54 -7.74
N THR A 6 37.70 20.88 -9.01
CA THR A 6 36.75 20.57 -10.10
C THR A 6 36.53 19.06 -10.26
N ARG A 7 37.59 18.24 -10.17
CA ARG A 7 37.48 16.76 -10.22
C ARG A 7 36.65 16.19 -9.07
N HIS A 8 36.83 16.70 -7.86
CA HIS A 8 36.08 16.23 -6.70
C HIS A 8 34.58 16.59 -6.82
N PHE A 9 34.27 17.79 -7.30
CA PHE A 9 32.88 18.17 -7.57
C PHE A 9 32.24 17.31 -8.66
N ILE A 10 32.96 17.00 -9.74
CA ILE A 10 32.45 16.10 -10.81
C ILE A 10 32.18 14.69 -10.27
N LEU A 11 33.07 14.14 -9.45
CA LEU A 11 32.88 12.83 -8.83
C LEU A 11 31.69 12.81 -7.87
N LEU A 12 31.52 13.86 -7.06
CA LEU A 12 30.37 14.00 -6.16
C LEU A 12 29.06 14.09 -6.94
N ILE A 13 29.00 14.92 -7.99
CA ILE A 13 27.81 15.06 -8.85
C ILE A 13 27.51 13.74 -9.56
N SER A 14 28.52 13.05 -10.09
CA SER A 14 28.36 11.74 -10.72
C SER A 14 27.83 10.68 -9.74
N SER A 15 28.35 10.66 -8.50
CA SER A 15 27.88 9.75 -7.45
C SER A 15 26.42 10.04 -7.05
N LEU A 16 26.04 11.31 -6.96
CA LEU A 16 24.70 11.74 -6.59
C LEU A 16 23.68 11.40 -7.69
N LEU A 17 24.06 11.59 -8.96
CA LEU A 17 23.23 11.20 -10.12
C LEU A 17 23.02 9.67 -10.19
N LEU A 18 24.02 8.88 -9.82
CA LEU A 18 23.89 7.42 -9.71
C LEU A 18 22.92 7.01 -8.60
N VAL A 19 22.93 7.69 -7.45
CA VAL A 19 21.98 7.41 -6.35
C VAL A 19 20.54 7.69 -6.77
N PHE A 20 20.26 8.84 -7.41
CA PHE A 20 18.90 9.17 -7.86
C PHE A 20 18.36 8.19 -8.91
N THR A 21 19.20 7.77 -9.88
CA THR A 21 18.81 6.78 -10.90
C THR A 21 18.57 5.38 -10.33
N THR A 22 19.27 5.00 -9.25
CA THR A 22 19.03 3.71 -8.59
C THR A 22 17.70 3.61 -7.84
N CYS A 23 17.07 4.73 -7.48
CA CYS A 23 15.80 4.73 -6.75
C CYS A 23 14.64 4.20 -7.63
N ASP A 24 14.59 4.63 -8.89
CA ASP A 24 13.60 4.15 -9.87
C ASP A 24 13.98 2.76 -10.41
N ALA A 25 15.28 2.49 -10.62
CA ALA A 25 15.76 1.17 -11.05
C ALA A 25 15.42 0.06 -10.03
N PHE A 26 15.32 0.39 -8.74
CA PHE A 26 14.97 -0.56 -7.69
C PHE A 26 13.54 -1.10 -7.81
N CYS A 27 12.61 -0.36 -8.41
CA CYS A 27 11.26 -0.87 -8.66
C CYS A 27 11.23 -2.00 -9.68
N PHE A 28 12.16 -2.04 -10.65
CA PHE A 28 12.24 -3.12 -11.65
C PHE A 28 12.60 -4.49 -11.04
N LEU A 29 13.27 -4.51 -9.89
CA LEU A 29 13.61 -5.74 -9.15
C LEU A 29 12.57 -6.10 -8.08
N ARG A 30 11.48 -5.33 -7.96
CA ARG A 30 10.48 -5.43 -6.89
C ARG A 30 9.10 -5.77 -7.46
N THR A 31 8.23 -6.30 -6.60
CA THR A 31 6.81 -6.45 -6.96
C THR A 31 6.16 -5.07 -6.97
N SER A 32 5.68 -4.64 -8.15
CA SER A 32 4.75 -3.50 -8.26
C SER A 32 3.38 -3.93 -7.75
N VAL A 33 2.83 -3.13 -6.83
CA VAL A 33 1.55 -3.41 -6.17
C VAL A 33 0.62 -2.23 -6.38
N ASP A 34 -0.54 -2.51 -6.94
CA ASP A 34 -1.69 -1.61 -6.99
C ASP A 34 -2.77 -2.10 -6.02
N LEU A 35 -2.97 -1.41 -4.91
CA LEU A 35 -4.09 -1.68 -4.01
C LEU A 35 -5.24 -0.73 -4.31
N LYS A 36 -6.43 -1.31 -4.45
CA LYS A 36 -7.70 -0.59 -4.53
C LYS A 36 -8.58 -1.00 -3.36
N ILE A 37 -9.03 -0.05 -2.56
CA ILE A 37 -9.93 -0.26 -1.42
C ILE A 37 -11.26 0.41 -1.73
N THR A 38 -12.33 -0.35 -1.85
CA THR A 38 -13.66 0.12 -2.23
C THR A 38 -14.59 0.10 -1.03
N ASN A 39 -15.28 1.21 -0.78
CA ASN A 39 -16.31 1.29 0.26
C ASN A 39 -17.58 0.57 -0.21
N GLN A 40 -17.99 -0.45 0.54
CA GLN A 40 -19.19 -1.25 0.29
C GLN A 40 -20.02 -1.42 1.57
N LEU A 41 -19.96 -0.44 2.47
CA LEU A 41 -20.67 -0.46 3.75
C LEU A 41 -22.19 -0.30 3.59
N GLY A 42 -22.63 0.34 2.51
CA GLY A 42 -24.04 0.63 2.21
C GLY A 42 -24.24 2.10 1.84
N SER A 43 -25.37 2.39 1.20
CA SER A 43 -25.70 3.76 0.76
C SER A 43 -25.76 4.72 1.94
N GLY A 44 -25.20 5.92 1.76
CA GLY A 44 -25.16 6.98 2.78
C GLY A 44 -24.08 6.82 3.85
N LEU A 45 -23.20 5.81 3.75
CA LEU A 45 -22.08 5.62 4.66
C LEU A 45 -20.76 5.99 3.99
N ASP A 46 -20.18 7.10 4.43
CA ASP A 46 -18.82 7.49 4.08
C ASP A 46 -17.79 6.75 4.94
N LEU A 47 -16.70 6.35 4.32
CA LEU A 47 -15.57 5.69 4.96
C LEU A 47 -14.40 6.66 5.04
N ALA A 48 -14.05 7.10 6.25
CA ALA A 48 -12.79 7.81 6.48
C ALA A 48 -11.65 6.80 6.61
N ILE A 49 -10.72 6.78 5.66
CA ILE A 49 -9.58 5.87 5.63
C ILE A 49 -8.27 6.62 5.89
N HIS A 50 -7.44 6.09 6.80
CA HIS A 50 -6.12 6.60 7.11
C HIS A 50 -5.10 5.48 6.98
N CYS A 51 -4.31 5.49 5.92
CA CYS A 51 -3.31 4.46 5.66
C CYS A 51 -1.90 4.92 6.04
N LYS A 52 -1.09 3.99 6.55
CA LYS A 52 0.31 4.21 6.90
C LYS A 52 1.16 3.00 6.52
N SER A 53 2.42 3.25 6.22
CA SER A 53 3.48 2.25 6.28
C SER A 53 4.42 2.56 7.45
N LYS A 54 5.53 1.83 7.56
CA LYS A 54 6.57 2.13 8.56
C LYS A 54 7.16 3.53 8.36
N ASP A 55 7.35 3.94 7.11
CA ASP A 55 8.17 5.12 6.75
C ASP A 55 7.32 6.28 6.22
N GLU A 56 6.04 6.03 5.93
CA GLU A 56 5.18 6.99 5.23
C GLU A 56 3.77 7.02 5.84
N ASP A 57 3.27 8.23 6.10
CA ASP A 57 1.88 8.48 6.47
C ASP A 57 1.14 9.04 5.24
N LEU A 58 0.14 8.30 4.74
CA LEU A 58 -0.59 8.65 3.51
C LEU A 58 -1.78 9.61 3.78
N GLY A 59 -1.98 9.99 5.03
CA GLY A 59 -3.05 10.89 5.46
C GLY A 59 -4.44 10.26 5.44
N VAL A 60 -5.43 11.10 5.73
CA VAL A 60 -6.84 10.73 5.82
C VAL A 60 -7.55 11.09 4.52
N HIS A 61 -8.35 10.15 4.00
CA HIS A 61 -9.19 10.32 2.82
C HIS A 61 -10.62 9.91 3.13
N VAL A 62 -11.60 10.59 2.55
CA VAL A 62 -13.02 10.20 2.67
C VAL A 62 -13.42 9.49 1.39
N VAL A 63 -13.96 8.28 1.55
CA VAL A 63 -14.39 7.41 0.45
C VAL A 63 -15.91 7.24 0.54
N PRO A 64 -16.70 7.90 -0.33
CA PRO A 64 -18.14 7.72 -0.37
C PRO A 64 -18.55 6.29 -0.69
N PHE A 65 -19.82 5.94 -0.45
CA PHE A 65 -20.37 4.65 -0.87
C PHE A 65 -20.12 4.39 -2.37
N ASP A 66 -19.72 3.16 -2.72
CA ASP A 66 -19.25 2.73 -4.05
C ASP A 66 -17.98 3.45 -4.57
N GLY A 67 -17.46 4.43 -3.83
CA GLY A 67 -16.16 5.06 -4.07
C GLY A 67 -14.99 4.15 -3.72
N TYR A 68 -13.79 4.57 -4.10
CA TYR A 68 -12.56 3.84 -3.81
C TYR A 68 -11.37 4.74 -3.49
N TYR A 69 -10.44 4.19 -2.73
CA TYR A 69 -9.12 4.73 -2.47
C TYR A 69 -8.07 3.81 -3.10
N THR A 70 -7.01 4.37 -3.68
CA THR A 70 -5.93 3.60 -4.30
C THR A 70 -4.57 4.05 -3.81
N LEU A 71 -3.66 3.09 -3.72
CA LEU A 71 -2.25 3.33 -3.46
C LEU A 71 -1.41 2.37 -4.31
N SER A 72 -0.35 2.90 -4.92
CA SER A 72 0.57 2.15 -5.78
C SER A 72 1.99 2.29 -5.22
N PHE A 73 2.68 1.17 -5.07
CA PHE A 73 4.03 1.14 -4.50
C PHE A 73 4.82 -0.09 -4.96
N CYS A 74 6.13 -0.08 -4.72
CA CYS A 74 7.01 -1.22 -4.96
C CYS A 74 7.37 -1.90 -3.65
N SER A 75 6.88 -3.14 -3.45
CA SER A 75 7.21 -3.95 -2.27
C SER A 75 8.71 -4.19 -2.18
N ASN A 76 9.33 -3.90 -1.03
CA ASN A 76 10.77 -4.08 -0.88
C ASN A 76 11.19 -5.55 -0.95
N ALA A 77 12.39 -5.80 -1.44
CA ALA A 77 12.92 -7.15 -1.65
C ALA A 77 13.18 -7.90 -0.32
N TRP A 78 13.30 -7.18 0.80
CA TRP A 78 13.47 -7.76 2.13
C TRP A 78 12.16 -8.28 2.74
N GLY A 79 11.03 -8.13 2.04
CA GLY A 79 9.73 -8.64 2.49
C GLY A 79 9.22 -7.97 3.77
N THR A 80 9.57 -6.71 3.97
CA THR A 80 9.19 -5.92 5.16
C THR A 80 8.16 -4.83 4.87
N THR A 81 7.81 -4.60 3.59
CA THR A 81 6.77 -3.62 3.25
C THR A 81 5.43 -4.04 3.84
N GLN A 82 4.81 -3.10 4.53
CA GLN A 82 3.51 -3.26 5.16
C GLN A 82 2.73 -1.96 5.01
N TYR A 83 1.46 -2.07 4.61
CA TYR A 83 0.50 -0.96 4.65
C TYR A 83 -0.69 -1.40 5.47
N PHE A 84 -0.95 -0.65 6.54
CA PHE A 84 -2.10 -0.83 7.40
C PHE A 84 -2.93 0.44 7.38
N CYS A 85 -4.26 0.28 7.49
CA CYS A 85 -5.17 1.41 7.47
C CYS A 85 -6.12 1.36 8.66
N GLY A 86 -6.34 2.51 9.27
CA GLY A 86 -7.50 2.78 10.09
C GLY A 86 -8.68 3.19 9.21
N MET A 87 -9.87 2.74 9.55
CA MET A 87 -11.12 2.99 8.85
C MET A 87 -12.18 3.37 9.86
N THR A 88 -12.73 4.57 9.71
CA THR A 88 -13.78 5.07 10.58
C THR A 88 -15.07 5.25 9.80
N TRP A 89 -16.15 4.67 10.29
CA TRP A 89 -17.51 4.94 9.83
C TRP A 89 -18.46 4.84 11.02
N SER A 90 -19.55 5.61 11.01
CA SER A 90 -20.53 5.63 12.12
C SER A 90 -19.90 5.84 13.52
N GLY A 91 -18.80 6.60 13.59
CA GLY A 91 -18.05 6.87 14.82
C GLY A 91 -17.25 5.68 15.39
N LYS A 92 -17.15 4.55 14.68
CA LYS A 92 -16.36 3.38 15.09
C LYS A 92 -15.09 3.28 14.26
N LEU A 93 -13.96 3.08 14.94
CA LEU A 93 -12.68 2.82 14.31
C LEU A 93 -12.46 1.31 14.16
N HIS A 94 -12.11 0.89 12.96
CA HIS A 94 -11.65 -0.44 12.61
C HIS A 94 -10.28 -0.33 11.96
N TRP A 95 -9.46 -1.38 12.02
CA TRP A 95 -8.16 -1.35 11.35
C TRP A 95 -7.78 -2.72 10.78
N PHE A 96 -6.97 -2.68 9.73
CA PHE A 96 -6.54 -3.88 9.02
C PHE A 96 -5.24 -3.67 8.24
N ASP A 97 -4.47 -4.75 8.09
CA ASP A 97 -3.27 -4.83 7.26
C ASP A 97 -3.63 -5.18 5.81
N PHE A 98 -3.82 -4.16 4.97
CA PHE A 98 -4.19 -4.34 3.56
C PHE A 98 -3.07 -4.88 2.68
N PHE A 99 -1.82 -4.71 3.12
CA PHE A 99 -0.68 -5.35 2.49
C PHE A 99 0.37 -5.74 3.52
N ILE A 100 0.82 -7.00 3.45
CA ILE A 100 1.98 -7.52 4.16
C ILE A 100 2.83 -8.24 3.12
N ALA A 101 4.05 -7.78 2.85
CA ALA A 101 4.89 -8.33 1.78
C ALA A 101 5.03 -9.86 1.85
N ARG A 102 5.29 -10.42 3.04
CA ARG A 102 5.41 -11.88 3.23
C ARG A 102 4.13 -12.65 2.89
N ARG A 103 2.96 -12.02 3.03
CA ARG A 103 1.65 -12.62 2.73
C ARG A 103 1.27 -12.42 1.26
N ASP A 104 1.58 -11.24 0.71
CA ASP A 104 0.91 -10.72 -0.47
C ASP A 104 1.82 -10.53 -1.69
N SER A 105 3.14 -10.41 -1.55
CA SER A 105 4.04 -10.05 -2.67
C SER A 105 3.98 -11.01 -3.87
N PHE A 106 3.55 -12.26 -3.68
CA PHE A 106 3.38 -13.24 -4.77
C PHE A 106 1.96 -13.32 -5.33
N ARG A 107 0.98 -12.74 -4.62
CA ARG A 107 -0.45 -12.85 -4.94
C ARG A 107 -1.03 -11.51 -5.39
N CYS A 108 -0.35 -10.43 -5.05
CA CYS A 108 -0.89 -9.09 -5.06
C CYS A 108 -0.08 -8.14 -5.92
N GLY A 109 -0.19 -8.31 -7.25
CA GLY A 109 0.21 -7.26 -8.20
C GLY A 109 -0.89 -6.21 -8.36
N LYS A 110 -2.15 -6.67 -8.50
CA LYS A 110 -3.34 -5.82 -8.51
C LYS A 110 -4.38 -6.41 -7.58
N CYS A 111 -4.67 -5.73 -6.49
CA CYS A 111 -5.58 -6.23 -5.46
C CYS A 111 -6.71 -5.29 -5.23
N THR A 112 -7.91 -5.85 -5.21
CA THR A 112 -9.11 -5.10 -4.85
C THR A 112 -9.65 -5.61 -3.54
N TRP A 113 -9.80 -4.71 -2.60
CA TRP A 113 -10.43 -4.92 -1.31
C TRP A 113 -11.79 -4.24 -1.29
N ARG A 114 -12.79 -4.94 -0.76
CA ARG A 114 -14.13 -4.41 -0.50
C ARG A 114 -14.32 -4.32 1.00
N ILE A 115 -14.70 -3.14 1.49
CA ILE A 115 -14.96 -2.90 2.89
C ILE A 115 -16.44 -3.13 3.16
N LEU A 116 -16.74 -4.23 3.85
CA LEU A 116 -18.10 -4.63 4.24
C LEU A 116 -18.26 -4.47 5.76
N PRO A 117 -19.50 -4.39 6.28
CA PRO A 117 -19.73 -4.25 7.73
C PRO A 117 -19.07 -5.34 8.59
N ARG A 118 -18.95 -6.57 8.06
CA ARG A 118 -18.34 -7.71 8.77
C ARG A 118 -16.81 -7.76 8.71
N GLY A 119 -16.20 -7.00 7.80
CA GLY A 119 -14.77 -7.08 7.56
C GLY A 119 -14.35 -6.79 6.12
N PRO A 120 -13.04 -6.67 5.87
CA PRO A 120 -12.50 -6.47 4.54
C PRO A 120 -12.44 -7.79 3.76
N CYS A 121 -12.80 -7.75 2.48
CA CYS A 121 -12.71 -8.90 1.59
C CYS A 121 -11.85 -8.58 0.37
N MET A 122 -10.86 -9.43 0.11
CA MET A 122 -9.92 -9.32 -0.99
C MET A 122 -10.38 -10.15 -2.17
N THR A 123 -10.23 -9.58 -3.37
CA THR A 123 -10.24 -10.32 -4.63
C THR A 123 -8.86 -10.25 -5.25
N TYR A 124 -8.31 -11.40 -5.61
CA TYR A 124 -7.02 -11.51 -6.31
C TYR A 124 -7.04 -12.70 -7.27
N ASN A 125 -6.12 -12.70 -8.23
CA ASN A 125 -6.01 -13.77 -9.21
C ASN A 125 -4.82 -14.68 -8.87
N ILE A 126 -5.02 -16.00 -9.01
CA ILE A 126 -3.96 -17.00 -9.00
C ILE A 126 -3.96 -17.68 -10.38
N GLY A 127 -3.06 -17.27 -11.26
CA GLY A 127 -3.13 -17.67 -12.67
C GLY A 127 -4.44 -17.19 -13.29
N GLU A 128 -5.25 -18.12 -13.79
CA GLU A 128 -6.58 -17.82 -14.36
C GLU A 128 -7.72 -17.84 -13.33
N LEU A 129 -7.47 -18.32 -12.11
CA LEU A 129 -8.49 -18.40 -11.06
C LEU A 129 -8.63 -17.06 -10.35
N ARG A 130 -9.88 -16.64 -10.12
CA ARG A 130 -10.22 -15.48 -9.31
C ARG A 130 -10.65 -15.94 -7.93
N GLU A 131 -9.85 -15.65 -6.91
CA GLU A 131 -10.18 -15.96 -5.51
C GLU A 131 -10.85 -14.79 -4.82
N TYR A 132 -11.73 -15.12 -3.88
CA TYR A 132 -12.41 -14.18 -3.00
C TYR A 132 -12.23 -14.62 -1.55
N LYS A 133 -11.59 -13.78 -0.73
CA LYS A 133 -11.28 -14.11 0.66
C LYS A 133 -11.59 -12.95 1.60
N CYS A 134 -12.38 -13.23 2.63
CA CYS A 134 -12.75 -12.27 3.67
C CYS A 134 -11.92 -12.46 4.94
N TYR A 135 -11.73 -11.37 5.66
CA TYR A 135 -10.99 -11.32 6.92
C TYR A 135 -11.82 -10.62 7.97
N HIS A 136 -11.49 -10.86 9.24
CA HIS A 136 -11.98 -10.05 10.35
C HIS A 136 -11.10 -8.80 10.50
N TRP A 137 -11.64 -7.77 11.14
CA TRP A 137 -10.85 -6.64 11.57
C TRP A 137 -9.82 -7.08 12.61
N ASN A 138 -8.69 -6.39 12.63
CA ASN A 138 -7.69 -6.65 13.66
C ASN A 138 -8.22 -6.15 15.02
N GLY A 139 -8.08 -6.96 16.06
CA GLY A 139 -8.59 -6.65 17.40
C GLY A 139 -10.04 -7.05 17.67
N ASP A 140 -10.81 -7.46 16.65
CA ASP A 140 -12.15 -8.06 16.82
C ASP A 140 -12.09 -9.56 17.18
N GLN A 141 -10.90 -10.08 17.50
CA GLN A 141 -10.74 -11.41 18.10
C GLN A 141 -11.18 -11.34 19.56
N VAL A 142 -12.49 -11.46 19.79
CA VAL A 142 -13.02 -11.89 21.08
C VAL A 142 -12.74 -13.39 21.20
N PHE A 143 -12.08 -13.76 22.30
CA PHE A 143 -11.72 -15.14 22.68
C PHE A 143 -12.89 -16.13 22.56
#